data_AF-A0A2N1F4N9-F1
#
_entry.id   AF-A0A2N1F4N9-F1
#
_cell.length_a   1.000
_cell.length_b   1.000
_cell.length_c   1.000
_cell.angle_alpha   90.00
_cell.angle_beta   90.00
_cell.angle_gamma   90.00
#
_symmetry.space_group_name_H-M   'P 1'
#
loop_
_entity.id
_entity.type
_entity.pdbx_description
1 polymer ?
#
loop_
_entity_poly.entity_id
_entity_poly.type
_entity_poly.pdbx_seq_one_letter_code
_entity_poly.pdbx_strand_id
1 'polypeptide(L)'
;MVWKKILIISLISCCFSSCLNYYHHPDGGYRPKKSKFYLQAKPYKITPNNGLKTDVLYFSNDTLKYGNGNYNDLFYYRFFSNGRFYKSAIDVKDITNLNKLNKPVFIGYYTIKNKLIEFEYFFVKYREKGEYIKDTLYIKNDTLYPINPNHKLNKKEIKFYSSKKIKGLKKITDW
;
A
#
# COMPACT_ATOMS: atom_id res chain seq x y z
N MET A 1 21.56 -45.17 -15.23
CA MET A 1 22.24 -43.85 -15.25
C MET A 1 21.30 -42.65 -15.50
N VAL A 2 20.20 -42.80 -16.25
CA VAL A 2 19.24 -41.73 -16.55
C VAL A 2 18.49 -41.21 -15.31
N TRP A 3 18.19 -42.08 -14.35
CA TRP A 3 17.42 -41.72 -13.16
C TRP A 3 18.15 -40.73 -12.23
N LYS A 4 19.49 -40.87 -12.09
CA LYS A 4 20.33 -39.91 -11.37
C LYS A 4 20.32 -38.51 -12.02
N LYS A 5 20.24 -38.44 -13.36
CA LYS A 5 20.16 -37.16 -14.10
C LYS A 5 18.81 -36.46 -13.91
N ILE A 6 17.70 -37.22 -13.90
CA ILE A 6 16.35 -36.69 -13.64
C ILE A 6 16.24 -36.13 -12.22
N LEU A 7 16.82 -36.83 -11.23
CA LEU A 7 16.78 -36.42 -9.84
C LEU A 7 17.57 -35.12 -9.58
N ILE A 8 18.70 -34.94 -10.27
CA ILE A 8 19.49 -33.69 -10.23
C ILE A 8 18.73 -32.53 -10.88
N ILE A 9 18.09 -32.75 -12.03
CA ILE A 9 17.29 -31.71 -12.71
C ILE A 9 16.07 -31.31 -11.85
N SER A 10 15.42 -32.28 -11.19
CA SER A 10 14.32 -32.04 -10.25
C SER A 10 14.77 -31.24 -9.02
N LEU A 11 15.92 -31.56 -8.42
CA LEU A 11 16.47 -30.79 -7.30
C LEU A 11 16.83 -29.35 -7.69
N ILE A 12 17.47 -29.17 -8.85
CA ILE A 12 17.86 -27.85 -9.38
C ILE A 12 16.60 -27.02 -9.68
N SER A 13 15.56 -27.63 -10.27
CA SER A 13 14.28 -26.97 -10.54
C SER A 13 13.57 -26.50 -9.26
N CYS A 14 13.56 -27.31 -8.20
CA CYS A 14 12.98 -26.92 -6.90
C CYS A 14 13.73 -25.74 -6.24
N CYS A 15 15.05 -25.64 -6.42
CA CYS A 15 15.86 -24.53 -5.88
C CYS A 15 15.50 -23.18 -6.50
N PHE A 16 15.16 -23.13 -7.80
CA PHE A 16 14.83 -21.88 -8.49
C PHE A 16 13.42 -21.35 -8.23
N SER A 17 12.47 -22.22 -7.88
CA SER A 17 11.10 -21.81 -7.51
C SER A 17 10.99 -21.12 -6.13
N SER A 18 12.04 -21.15 -5.30
CA SER A 18 11.99 -20.59 -3.93
C SER A 18 12.46 -19.12 -3.81
N CYS A 19 12.89 -18.49 -4.90
CA CYS A 19 13.56 -17.18 -4.87
C CYS A 19 12.66 -15.97 -4.57
N LEU A 20 11.33 -16.14 -4.54
CA LEU A 20 10.40 -15.05 -4.20
C LEU A 20 10.33 -14.86 -2.68
N ASN A 21 10.49 -13.62 -2.24
CA ASN A 21 10.44 -13.21 -0.83
C ASN A 21 9.02 -12.87 -0.34
N TYR A 22 7.98 -13.23 -1.10
CA TYR A 22 6.58 -12.92 -0.80
C TYR A 22 5.64 -14.09 -1.09
N TYR A 23 4.39 -13.94 -0.64
CA TYR A 23 3.26 -14.80 -0.98
C TYR A 23 2.02 -13.93 -1.29
N HIS A 24 1.03 -14.49 -1.97
CA HIS A 24 -0.25 -13.82 -2.20
C HIS A 24 -1.19 -14.07 -1.02
N HIS A 25 -1.74 -13.01 -0.43
CA HIS A 25 -2.60 -13.11 0.75
C HIS A 25 -4.08 -13.28 0.36
N PRO A 26 -4.89 -14.07 1.10
CA PRO A 26 -6.32 -14.25 0.81
C PRO A 26 -7.12 -12.94 0.79
N ASP A 27 -6.78 -12.01 1.69
CA ASP A 27 -7.39 -10.66 1.73
C ASP A 27 -6.84 -9.69 0.67
N GLY A 28 -6.08 -10.19 -0.30
CA GLY A 28 -5.57 -9.44 -1.44
C GLY A 28 -4.13 -8.97 -1.28
N GLY A 29 -3.50 -8.72 -2.43
CA GLY A 29 -2.14 -8.20 -2.53
C GLY A 29 -1.06 -9.20 -2.10
N TYR A 30 0.19 -8.78 -2.28
CA TYR A 30 1.35 -9.56 -1.85
C TYR A 30 1.79 -9.19 -0.44
N ARG A 31 2.38 -10.15 0.27
CA ARG A 31 2.93 -9.97 1.61
C ARG A 31 4.33 -10.52 1.68
N PRO A 32 5.24 -9.86 2.42
CA PRO A 32 6.58 -10.41 2.60
C PRO A 32 6.50 -11.70 3.43
N LYS A 33 7.24 -12.73 3.04
CA LYS A 33 7.38 -13.97 3.83
C LYS A 33 8.04 -13.70 5.19
N LYS A 34 8.95 -12.73 5.22
CA LYS A 34 9.60 -12.22 6.43
C LYS A 34 9.54 -10.70 6.40
N SER A 35 8.83 -10.13 7.36
CA SER A 35 8.72 -8.68 7.49
C SER A 35 10.08 -8.05 7.78
N LYS A 36 10.39 -6.96 7.08
CA LYS A 36 11.57 -6.11 7.27
C LYS A 36 11.21 -4.63 7.35
N PHE A 37 9.96 -4.35 7.72
CA PHE A 37 9.46 -3.01 7.97
C PHE A 37 10.22 -2.39 9.16
N TYR A 38 10.91 -1.28 8.94
CA TYR A 38 11.61 -0.56 9.98
C TYR A 38 10.64 0.08 11.00
N LEU A 39 9.56 0.67 10.52
CA LEU A 39 8.51 1.31 11.34
C LEU A 39 7.67 0.27 12.11
N GLN A 40 7.71 -1.00 11.73
CA GLN A 40 7.08 -2.07 12.52
C GLN A 40 7.75 -2.26 13.88
N ALA A 41 9.08 -2.07 13.98
CA ALA A 41 9.81 -2.29 15.22
C ALA A 41 9.37 -1.34 16.36
N LYS A 42 8.84 -0.16 16.01
CA LYS A 42 8.29 0.82 16.95
C LYS A 42 6.93 1.30 16.43
N PRO A 43 5.85 0.51 16.63
CA PRO A 43 4.54 0.83 16.09
C PRO A 43 4.06 2.19 16.59
N TYR A 44 3.74 3.06 15.64
CA TYR A 44 3.20 4.37 15.95
C TYR A 44 1.81 4.25 16.59
N LYS A 45 1.55 5.03 17.63
CA LYS A 45 0.21 5.21 18.19
C LYS A 45 -0.25 6.62 17.87
N ILE A 46 -1.36 6.74 17.15
CA ILE A 46 -1.89 8.05 16.80
C ILE A 46 -2.32 8.81 18.05
N THR A 47 -1.99 10.09 18.12
CA THR A 47 -2.51 11.02 19.14
C THR A 47 -3.54 11.95 18.50
N PRO A 48 -4.51 12.48 19.27
CA PRO A 48 -5.60 13.31 18.72
C PRO A 48 -5.13 14.57 17.96
N ASN A 49 -3.94 15.09 18.28
CA ASN A 49 -3.46 16.39 17.78
C ASN A 49 -2.70 16.31 16.43
N ASN A 50 -2.58 15.13 15.82
CA ASN A 50 -1.75 14.96 14.62
C ASN A 50 -2.44 15.38 13.31
N GLY A 51 -3.72 15.70 13.32
CA GLY A 51 -4.49 16.13 12.15
C GLY A 51 -4.83 15.01 11.15
N LEU A 52 -4.36 13.76 11.36
CA LEU A 52 -4.72 12.62 10.53
C LEU A 52 -5.99 11.94 11.05
N LYS A 53 -7.00 11.77 10.19
CA LYS A 53 -8.24 11.05 10.51
C LYS A 53 -8.06 9.56 10.21
N THR A 54 -8.36 8.72 11.19
CA THR A 54 -8.24 7.26 11.08
C THR A 54 -9.59 6.58 10.94
N ASP A 55 -10.67 7.29 10.66
CA ASP A 55 -12.01 6.75 10.34
C ASP A 55 -12.44 7.04 8.88
N VAL A 56 -11.50 7.46 8.05
CA VAL A 56 -11.71 7.86 6.65
C VAL A 56 -10.76 7.12 5.69
N LEU A 57 -11.07 7.21 4.40
CA LEU A 57 -10.15 6.94 3.30
C LEU A 57 -9.67 8.25 2.70
N TYR A 58 -8.44 8.28 2.20
CA TYR A 58 -7.89 9.43 1.48
C TYR A 58 -7.76 9.09 0.01
N PHE A 59 -8.69 9.55 -0.83
CA PHE A 59 -8.74 9.25 -2.27
C PHE A 59 -7.98 10.28 -3.09
N SER A 60 -7.27 9.83 -4.12
CA SER A 60 -6.60 10.71 -5.08
C SER A 60 -7.60 11.62 -5.78
N ASN A 61 -7.16 12.83 -6.12
CA ASN A 61 -7.89 13.76 -6.96
C ASN A 61 -7.86 13.42 -8.46
N ASP A 62 -7.06 12.41 -8.83
CA ASP A 62 -6.88 11.94 -10.19
C ASP A 62 -7.22 10.45 -10.28
N THR A 63 -7.67 10.04 -11.47
CA THR A 63 -8.08 8.67 -11.76
C THR A 63 -7.16 8.08 -12.83
N LEU A 64 -6.59 6.91 -12.57
CA LEU A 64 -5.79 6.22 -13.56
C LEU A 64 -6.68 5.52 -14.59
N LYS A 65 -6.44 5.83 -15.86
CA LYS A 65 -7.05 5.14 -16.99
C LYS A 65 -6.05 4.18 -17.62
N TYR A 66 -6.42 2.90 -17.74
CA TYR A 66 -5.64 1.89 -18.44
C TYR A 66 -6.53 0.95 -19.25
N GLY A 67 -5.92 0.17 -20.16
CA GLY A 67 -6.66 -0.76 -21.03
C GLY A 67 -7.71 -0.06 -21.91
N ASN A 68 -7.29 1.00 -22.62
CA ASN A 68 -8.15 1.82 -23.49
C ASN A 68 -9.32 2.53 -22.76
N GLY A 69 -9.16 2.83 -21.47
CA GLY A 69 -10.17 3.56 -20.69
C GLY A 69 -11.26 2.69 -20.08
N ASN A 70 -11.16 1.37 -20.21
CA ASN A 70 -12.07 0.42 -19.58
C ASN A 70 -11.94 0.39 -18.06
N TYR A 71 -10.74 0.72 -17.55
CA TYR A 71 -10.47 0.79 -16.13
C TYR A 71 -10.23 2.24 -15.73
N ASN A 72 -10.92 2.67 -14.68
CA ASN A 72 -10.85 4.03 -14.16
C ASN A 72 -10.71 3.94 -12.64
N ASP A 73 -9.47 3.83 -12.17
CA ASP A 73 -9.16 3.53 -10.79
C ASP A 73 -8.74 4.76 -10.00
N LEU A 74 -9.32 4.92 -8.81
CA LEU A 74 -8.88 5.87 -7.79
C LEU A 74 -7.93 5.20 -6.83
N PHE A 75 -6.77 5.80 -6.60
CA PHE A 75 -5.91 5.38 -5.50
C PHE A 75 -6.43 5.91 -4.18
N TYR A 76 -6.19 5.16 -3.13
CA TYR A 76 -6.48 5.64 -1.80
C TYR A 76 -5.55 5.08 -0.74
N TYR A 77 -5.41 5.86 0.33
CA TYR A 77 -4.77 5.44 1.57
C TYR A 77 -5.80 5.22 2.66
N ARG A 78 -5.52 4.24 3.52
CA ARG A 78 -6.21 3.99 4.78
C ARG A 78 -5.20 3.95 5.91
N PHE A 79 -5.36 4.82 6.89
CA PHE A 79 -4.52 4.87 8.10
C PHE A 79 -5.27 4.36 9.32
N PHE A 80 -4.60 3.53 10.12
CA PHE A 80 -5.14 2.96 11.35
C PHE A 80 -4.48 3.57 12.58
N SER A 81 -5.17 3.58 13.70
CA SER A 81 -4.66 4.16 14.96
C SER A 81 -3.43 3.47 15.53
N ASN A 82 -3.16 2.23 15.11
CA ASN A 82 -2.04 1.40 15.54
C ASN A 82 -0.78 1.54 14.66
N GLY A 83 -0.68 2.60 13.85
CA GLY A 83 0.51 2.86 13.03
C GLY A 83 0.62 2.00 11.78
N ARG A 84 -0.39 1.17 11.50
CA ARG A 84 -0.52 0.45 10.23
C ARG A 84 -1.25 1.30 9.21
N PHE A 85 -0.95 1.10 7.93
CA PHE A 85 -1.73 1.67 6.84
C PHE A 85 -1.76 0.70 5.66
N TYR A 86 -2.69 0.95 4.74
CA TYR A 86 -2.60 0.34 3.42
C TYR A 86 -2.87 1.36 2.32
N LYS A 87 -2.37 1.00 1.13
CA LYS A 87 -2.62 1.70 -0.12
C LYS A 87 -3.26 0.73 -1.10
N SER A 88 -4.27 1.19 -1.82
CA SER A 88 -4.97 0.36 -2.80
C SER A 88 -5.54 1.24 -3.91
N ALA A 89 -6.12 0.59 -4.91
CA ALA A 89 -6.83 1.19 -6.01
C ALA A 89 -8.24 0.59 -6.07
N ILE A 90 -9.22 1.36 -6.52
CA ILE A 90 -10.59 0.89 -6.72
C ILE A 90 -11.20 1.56 -7.93
N ASP A 91 -11.96 0.80 -8.72
CA ASP A 91 -12.80 1.37 -9.77
C ASP A 91 -13.76 2.38 -9.14
N VAL A 92 -13.91 3.55 -9.77
CA VAL A 92 -14.84 4.60 -9.31
C VAL A 92 -16.26 4.06 -9.07
N LYS A 93 -16.71 3.10 -9.89
CA LYS A 93 -18.03 2.46 -9.77
C LYS A 93 -18.19 1.62 -8.49
N ASP A 94 -17.08 1.13 -7.95
CA ASP A 94 -17.03 0.26 -6.78
C ASP A 94 -16.74 1.03 -5.47
N ILE A 95 -16.71 2.36 -5.47
CA ILE A 95 -16.32 3.17 -4.28
C ILE A 95 -17.21 2.96 -3.04
N THR A 96 -18.36 2.29 -3.17
CA THR A 96 -19.26 1.92 -2.07
C THR A 96 -19.10 0.46 -1.63
N ASN A 97 -18.31 -0.35 -2.35
CA ASN A 97 -18.12 -1.77 -2.07
C ASN A 97 -17.14 -1.98 -0.90
N LEU A 98 -17.69 -2.14 0.30
CA LEU A 98 -16.92 -2.31 1.54
C LEU A 98 -15.98 -3.52 1.51
N ASN A 99 -16.36 -4.61 0.85
CA ASN A 99 -15.53 -5.80 0.76
C ASN A 99 -14.27 -5.52 -0.07
N LYS A 100 -14.39 -4.77 -1.17
CA LYS A 100 -13.24 -4.33 -1.97
C LYS A 100 -12.40 -3.29 -1.23
N LEU A 101 -13.04 -2.33 -0.58
CA LEU A 101 -12.35 -1.27 0.15
C LEU A 101 -11.53 -1.75 1.35
N ASN A 102 -11.96 -2.84 2.00
CA ASN A 102 -11.25 -3.45 3.13
C ASN A 102 -10.18 -4.48 2.71
N LYS A 103 -9.94 -4.68 1.41
CA LYS A 103 -8.93 -5.60 0.86
C LYS A 103 -7.70 -4.83 0.37
N PRO A 104 -6.61 -4.79 1.16
CA PRO A 104 -5.43 -3.99 0.82
C PRO A 104 -4.58 -4.63 -0.27
N VAL A 105 -4.18 -3.84 -1.27
CA VAL A 105 -3.18 -4.26 -2.27
C VAL A 105 -1.77 -4.14 -1.68
N PHE A 106 -1.45 -2.99 -1.08
CA PHE A 106 -0.16 -2.74 -0.44
C PHE A 106 -0.36 -2.46 1.04
N ILE A 107 0.37 -3.17 1.90
CA ILE A 107 0.34 -2.96 3.34
C ILE A 107 1.63 -2.31 3.82
N GLY A 108 1.55 -1.64 4.96
CA GLY A 108 2.70 -0.95 5.51
C GLY A 108 2.47 -0.36 6.89
N TYR A 109 3.48 0.41 7.29
CA TYR A 109 3.53 1.10 8.57
C TYR A 109 3.82 2.58 8.34
N TYR A 110 3.35 3.43 9.24
CA TYR A 110 3.55 4.87 9.18
C TYR A 110 3.85 5.47 10.55
N THR A 111 4.46 6.64 10.54
CA THR A 111 4.62 7.52 11.70
C THR A 111 4.28 8.95 11.29
N ILE A 112 4.00 9.81 12.27
CA ILE A 112 3.75 11.23 12.03
C ILE A 112 4.71 12.07 12.86
N LYS A 113 5.39 13.02 12.20
CA LYS A 113 6.22 14.05 12.83
C LYS A 113 5.94 15.39 12.18
N ASN A 114 5.51 16.40 12.94
CA ASN A 114 5.27 17.76 12.44
C ASN A 114 4.40 17.83 11.17
N LYS A 115 3.25 17.14 11.16
CA LYS A 115 2.33 17.02 10.00
C LYS A 115 2.90 16.26 8.79
N LEU A 116 4.09 15.68 8.89
CA LEU A 116 4.65 14.78 7.89
C LEU A 116 4.32 13.34 8.27
N ILE A 117 3.72 12.62 7.33
CA ILE A 117 3.52 11.18 7.40
C ILE A 117 4.69 10.55 6.68
N GLU A 118 5.54 9.85 7.41
CA GLU A 118 6.56 8.97 6.84
C GLU A 118 6.00 7.55 6.88
N PHE A 119 6.08 6.84 5.76
CA PHE A 119 5.52 5.51 5.67
C PHE A 119 6.33 4.60 4.78
N GLU A 120 6.19 3.31 5.02
CA GLU A 120 6.83 2.27 4.24
C GLU A 120 5.84 1.16 3.89
N TYR A 121 5.89 0.65 2.67
CA TYR A 121 5.02 -0.42 2.21
C TYR A 121 5.79 -1.44 1.39
N PHE A 122 5.25 -2.66 1.39
CA PHE A 122 5.79 -3.74 0.58
C PHE A 122 5.11 -3.75 -0.78
N PHE A 123 5.92 -3.66 -1.83
CA PHE A 123 5.51 -3.62 -3.23
C PHE A 123 6.11 -4.80 -3.97
N VAL A 124 5.36 -5.35 -4.93
CA VAL A 124 5.84 -6.41 -5.82
C VAL A 124 5.56 -5.98 -7.24
N LYS A 125 6.62 -5.79 -8.02
CA LYS A 125 6.51 -5.62 -9.46
C LYS A 125 6.27 -6.97 -10.14
N TYR A 126 5.53 -6.97 -11.23
CA TYR A 126 5.18 -8.18 -11.95
C TYR A 126 6.43 -9.00 -12.33
N ARG A 127 6.45 -10.27 -11.89
CA ARG A 127 7.56 -11.23 -12.08
C ARG A 127 8.89 -10.84 -11.43
N GLU A 128 8.90 -9.89 -10.51
CA GLU A 128 10.10 -9.47 -9.77
C GLU A 128 10.01 -9.86 -8.29
N LYS A 129 11.12 -9.68 -7.56
CA LYS A 129 11.13 -9.78 -6.10
C LYS A 129 10.37 -8.60 -5.49
N GLY A 130 9.83 -8.79 -4.30
CA GLY A 130 9.21 -7.69 -3.59
C GLY A 130 10.23 -6.78 -2.92
N GLU A 131 9.89 -5.51 -2.85
CA GLU A 131 10.71 -4.42 -2.34
C GLU A 131 9.96 -3.60 -1.29
N TYR A 132 10.71 -2.89 -0.46
CA TYR A 132 10.18 -1.99 0.56
C TYR A 132 10.35 -0.56 0.07
N ILE A 133 9.23 0.11 -0.17
CA ILE A 133 9.21 1.51 -0.61
C ILE A 133 9.01 2.39 0.61
N LYS A 134 9.69 3.55 0.63
CA LYS A 134 9.51 4.61 1.62
C LYS A 134 9.03 5.86 0.90
N ASP A 135 8.02 6.51 1.45
CA ASP A 135 7.40 7.70 0.88
C ASP A 135 6.98 8.65 2.01
N THR A 136 6.68 9.90 1.65
CA THR A 136 6.26 10.94 2.59
C THR A 136 5.04 11.71 2.09
N LEU A 137 4.06 11.94 2.98
CA LEU A 137 2.93 12.85 2.74
C LEU A 137 2.95 14.02 3.72
N TYR A 138 2.48 15.19 3.30
CA TYR A 138 2.18 16.32 4.17
C TYR A 138 0.68 16.41 4.45
N ILE A 139 0.31 16.60 5.72
CA ILE A 139 -1.07 16.80 6.17
C ILE A 139 -1.37 18.29 6.18
N LYS A 140 -2.40 18.70 5.44
CA LYS A 140 -2.98 20.03 5.52
C LYS A 140 -4.50 19.92 5.57
N ASN A 141 -5.07 20.24 6.74
CA ASN A 141 -6.48 20.03 7.03
C ASN A 141 -6.86 18.55 6.78
N ASP A 142 -7.85 18.31 5.93
CA ASP A 142 -8.37 16.99 5.58
C ASP A 142 -7.77 16.40 4.29
N THR A 143 -6.63 16.95 3.85
CA THR A 143 -5.98 16.62 2.59
C THR A 143 -4.52 16.21 2.80
N LEU A 144 -4.10 15.19 2.05
CA LEU A 144 -2.72 14.73 2.02
C LEU A 144 -2.05 15.12 0.71
N TYR A 145 -0.82 15.62 0.80
CA TYR A 145 -0.01 16.02 -0.34
C TYR A 145 1.25 15.16 -0.41
N PRO A 146 1.50 14.42 -1.50
CA PRO A 146 2.76 13.73 -1.67
C PRO A 146 3.91 14.74 -1.73
N ILE A 147 4.95 14.49 -0.96
CA ILE A 147 6.19 15.26 -1.05
C ILE A 147 7.07 14.55 -2.05
N ASN A 148 7.19 15.13 -3.25
CA ASN A 148 8.13 14.62 -4.24
C ASN A 148 9.49 15.29 -4.02
N PRO A 149 10.56 14.54 -3.68
CA PRO A 149 11.89 15.13 -3.49
C PRO A 149 12.48 15.73 -4.78
N ASN A 150 11.96 15.37 -5.96
CA ASN A 150 12.58 15.70 -7.26
C ASN A 150 11.76 16.64 -8.18
N HIS A 151 10.60 17.15 -7.77
CA HIS A 151 9.78 18.00 -8.65
C HIS A 151 9.77 19.47 -8.24
N LYS A 152 10.30 20.35 -9.12
CA LYS A 152 9.87 21.74 -9.22
C LYS A 152 8.37 21.72 -9.57
N LEU A 153 7.54 22.22 -8.66
CA LEU A 153 6.08 22.27 -8.79
C LEU A 153 5.67 23.07 -10.04
N ASN A 154 5.39 22.38 -11.14
CA ASN A 154 4.57 22.96 -12.21
C ASN A 154 3.14 23.07 -11.67
N LYS A 155 2.64 24.30 -11.53
CA LYS A 155 1.39 24.67 -10.85
C LYS A 155 0.10 23.95 -11.33
N LYS A 156 0.14 23.17 -12.41
CA LYS A 156 -1.07 22.65 -13.07
C LYS A 156 -1.54 21.25 -12.63
N GLU A 157 -0.73 20.43 -11.97
CA GLU A 157 -1.14 19.07 -11.58
C GLU A 157 -0.59 18.67 -10.20
N ILE A 158 -1.05 19.36 -9.15
CA ILE A 158 -0.72 18.93 -7.79
C ILE A 158 -1.59 17.71 -7.48
N LYS A 159 -0.98 16.52 -7.45
CA LYS A 159 -1.61 15.32 -6.91
C LYS A 159 -1.91 15.54 -5.44
N PHE A 160 -3.13 15.27 -4.99
CA PHE A 160 -3.50 15.31 -3.58
C PHE A 160 -4.53 14.23 -3.27
N TYR A 161 -4.73 13.97 -1.98
CA TYR A 161 -5.68 12.98 -1.51
C TYR A 161 -6.66 13.59 -0.51
N SER A 162 -7.94 13.60 -0.84
CA SER A 162 -9.00 14.16 -0.01
C SER A 162 -9.63 13.08 0.86
N SER A 163 -9.89 13.42 2.12
CA SER A 163 -10.59 12.50 3.02
C SER A 163 -12.05 12.28 2.61
N LYS A 164 -12.51 11.03 2.71
CA LYS A 164 -13.91 10.62 2.54
C LYS A 164 -14.27 9.61 3.61
N LYS A 165 -15.32 9.93 4.38
CA LYS A 165 -15.86 9.03 5.40
C LYS A 165 -16.76 7.99 4.75
N ILE A 166 -16.52 6.71 5.05
CA ILE A 166 -17.36 5.59 4.59
C ILE A 166 -17.75 4.77 5.82
N LYS A 167 -19.05 4.55 6.01
CA LYS A 167 -19.57 3.76 7.13
C LYS A 167 -19.25 2.27 6.90
N GLY A 168 -18.86 1.55 7.95
CA GLY A 168 -18.59 0.11 7.88
C GLY A 168 -17.16 -0.29 7.52
N LEU A 169 -16.22 0.67 7.47
CA LEU A 169 -14.79 0.35 7.33
C LEU A 169 -14.25 -0.36 8.58
N LYS A 170 -13.29 -1.28 8.38
CA LYS A 170 -12.55 -1.89 9.48
C LYS A 170 -11.85 -0.80 10.32
N LYS A 171 -11.98 -0.92 11.65
CA LYS A 171 -11.35 0.02 12.61
C LYS A 171 -9.89 -0.30 12.89
N ILE A 172 -9.53 -1.57 12.83
CA ILE A 172 -8.19 -2.09 13.08
C ILE A 172 -7.84 -3.13 12.02
N THR A 173 -6.56 -3.49 12.00
CA THR A 173 -6.02 -4.51 11.13
C THR A 173 -4.77 -5.15 11.77
N ASP A 174 -4.55 -6.42 11.48
CA ASP A 174 -3.73 -7.36 12.24
C ASP A 174 -2.79 -8.22 11.38
N TRP A 175 -2.58 -7.84 10.11
CA TRP A 175 -1.60 -8.50 9.23
C TRP A 175 -0.17 -8.48 9.79
#